data_AF-A0A6G5R6N0-F1
#
_entry.id   AF-A0A6G5R6N0-F1
#
_cell.length_a   1.000
_cell.length_b   1.000
_cell.length_c   1.000
_cell.angle_alpha   90.00
_cell.angle_beta   90.00
_cell.angle_gamma   90.00
#
_symmetry.space_group_name_H-M   'P 1'
#
loop_
_entity.id
_entity.type
_entity.pdbx_description
1 polymer ?
#
loop_
_entity_poly.entity_id
_entity_poly.type
_entity_poly.pdbx_seq_one_letter_code
_entity_poly.pdbx_strand_id
1 'polypeptide(L)'
;MRRTVNVLHRREPGQNSQGVHDAVYVLREPQARQAAAPVIAAGATDALEAARATVLRAHLSVQLRVEDLPTAVADCVDFAHSPLTPGTESCQASFLLCTACPNARVHPGHHPRLAHLHRAIASLRPVLPDAVWEAEWRDPYLRLEDLRRRLGETAWQRAQATVTAEERTLVEALMKGHLDP
;
A
#
# COMPACT_ATOMS: atom_id res chain seq x y z
N MET A 1 55.93 1.21 -4.92
CA MET A 1 54.46 1.38 -4.94
C MET A 1 53.85 0.32 -4.02
N ARG A 2 53.53 0.67 -2.76
CA ARG A 2 53.11 -0.28 -1.72
C ARG A 2 51.58 -0.34 -1.69
N ARG A 3 50.97 -1.34 -2.34
CA ARG A 3 49.55 -1.69 -2.16
C ARG A 3 49.41 -2.36 -0.79
N THR A 4 48.86 -1.67 0.20
CA THR A 4 48.63 -2.22 1.53
C THR A 4 47.52 -3.26 1.49
N VAL A 5 47.83 -4.44 2.04
CA VAL A 5 47.09 -5.71 2.02
C VAL A 5 45.69 -5.65 2.68
N ASN A 6 45.35 -4.55 3.35
CA ASN A 6 44.10 -4.43 4.11
C ASN A 6 42.84 -4.49 3.24
N VAL A 7 42.90 -4.07 1.97
CA VAL A 7 41.69 -3.98 1.11
C VAL A 7 41.26 -5.35 0.56
N LEU A 8 42.15 -6.34 0.51
CA LEU A 8 41.84 -7.65 -0.08
C LEU A 8 41.32 -8.70 0.92
N HIS A 9 41.46 -8.49 2.23
CA HIS A 9 41.11 -9.50 3.24
C HIS A 9 40.22 -9.03 4.40
N ARG A 10 40.05 -7.72 4.62
CA ARG A 10 39.07 -7.21 5.61
C ARG A 10 38.23 -6.12 4.97
N ARG A 11 36.94 -6.38 4.81
CA ARG A 11 35.93 -5.40 4.38
C ARG A 11 35.49 -4.48 5.55
N GLU A 12 36.42 -4.16 6.45
CA GLU A 12 36.17 -3.32 7.61
C GLU A 12 37.24 -2.22 7.71
N PRO A 13 36.90 -1.00 8.18
CA PRO A 13 37.84 0.10 8.24
C PRO A 13 39.00 -0.18 9.21
N GLY A 14 40.23 -0.19 8.71
CA GLY A 14 41.42 -0.39 9.54
C GLY A 14 41.97 0.89 10.18
N GLN A 15 41.81 2.05 9.54
CA GLN A 15 42.39 3.34 9.99
C GLN A 15 41.54 4.59 9.68
N ASN A 16 40.32 4.42 9.18
CA ASN A 16 39.41 5.54 8.85
C ASN A 16 38.03 5.26 9.45
N SER A 17 37.18 6.28 9.53
CA SER A 17 35.76 6.06 9.88
C SER A 17 35.06 5.25 8.78
N GLN A 18 33.97 4.56 9.15
CA GLN A 18 33.16 3.79 8.19
C GLN A 18 32.73 4.62 6.99
N GLY A 19 32.25 5.86 7.24
CA GLY A 19 31.84 6.77 6.16
C GLY A 19 32.97 7.14 5.19
N VAL A 20 34.20 7.36 5.68
CA VAL A 20 35.36 7.62 4.83
C VAL A 20 35.78 6.36 4.07
N HIS A 21 35.74 5.20 4.73
CA HIS A 21 36.03 3.92 4.10
C HIS A 21 35.09 3.64 2.91
N ASP A 22 33.79 3.81 3.13
CA ASP A 22 32.77 3.54 2.12
C ASP A 22 32.85 4.54 0.96
N ALA A 23 32.94 5.84 1.26
CA ALA A 23 32.92 6.88 0.24
C ALA A 23 34.21 6.96 -0.60
N VAL A 24 35.37 6.75 0.01
CA VAL A 24 36.68 6.93 -0.65
C VAL A 24 37.17 5.63 -1.30
N TYR A 25 36.90 4.47 -0.68
CA TYR A 25 37.46 3.19 -1.12
C TYR A 25 36.39 2.29 -1.73
N VAL A 26 35.35 1.91 -0.97
CA VAL A 26 34.38 0.90 -1.41
C VAL A 26 33.57 1.35 -2.63
N LEU A 27 32.99 2.56 -2.62
CA LEU A 27 32.14 3.03 -3.71
C LEU A 27 32.90 3.27 -5.03
N ARG A 28 34.22 3.44 -4.98
CA ARG A 28 35.05 3.61 -6.18
C ARG A 28 35.44 2.28 -6.82
N GLU A 29 35.45 1.19 -6.05
CA GLU A 29 35.79 -0.14 -6.54
C GLU A 29 34.76 -0.66 -7.54
N PRO A 30 35.15 -1.01 -8.78
CA PRO A 30 34.22 -1.54 -9.78
C PRO A 30 33.51 -2.82 -9.33
N GLN A 31 34.21 -3.69 -8.59
CA GLN A 31 33.64 -4.95 -8.08
C GLN A 31 32.57 -4.70 -7.02
N ALA A 32 32.80 -3.75 -6.10
CA ALA A 32 31.80 -3.36 -5.10
C ALA A 32 30.56 -2.73 -5.75
N ARG A 33 30.74 -1.88 -6.77
CA ARG A 33 29.62 -1.30 -7.53
C ARG A 33 28.81 -2.36 -8.29
N GLN A 34 29.47 -3.33 -8.92
CA GLN A 34 28.81 -4.45 -9.60
C GLN A 34 28.04 -5.34 -8.62
N ALA A 35 28.63 -5.62 -7.44
CA ALA A 35 27.98 -6.40 -6.40
C ALA A 35 26.80 -5.66 -5.73
N ALA A 36 26.86 -4.32 -5.65
CA ALA A 36 25.78 -3.51 -5.07
C ALA A 36 24.55 -3.41 -5.97
N ALA A 37 24.71 -3.45 -7.30
CA ALA A 37 23.61 -3.30 -8.26
C ALA A 37 22.41 -4.24 -7.99
N PRO A 38 22.57 -5.56 -7.84
CA PRO A 38 21.44 -6.45 -7.55
C PRO A 38 20.81 -6.20 -6.17
N VAL A 39 21.60 -5.79 -5.16
CA VAL A 39 21.08 -5.48 -3.82
C VAL A 39 20.22 -4.22 -3.84
N ILE A 40 20.68 -3.17 -4.53
CA ILE A 40 19.93 -1.93 -4.72
C ILE A 40 18.65 -2.21 -5.50
N ALA A 41 18.74 -3.00 -6.59
CA ALA A 41 17.57 -3.37 -7.37
C ALA A 41 16.53 -4.13 -6.54
N ALA A 42 16.97 -5.14 -5.76
CA ALA A 42 16.09 -5.86 -4.85
C ALA A 42 15.44 -4.94 -3.82
N GLY A 43 16.22 -4.09 -3.15
CA GLY A 43 15.67 -3.14 -2.18
C GLY A 43 14.69 -2.12 -2.79
N ALA A 44 14.93 -1.70 -4.04
CA ALA A 44 14.01 -0.83 -4.76
C ALA A 44 12.71 -1.55 -5.13
N THR A 45 12.78 -2.81 -5.54
CA THR A 45 11.61 -3.66 -5.79
C THR A 45 10.82 -3.90 -4.51
N ASP A 46 11.48 -4.25 -3.41
CA ASP A 46 10.84 -4.47 -2.11
C ASP A 46 10.13 -3.21 -1.61
N ALA A 47 10.78 -2.05 -1.72
CA ALA A 47 10.18 -0.77 -1.35
C ALA A 47 8.97 -0.43 -2.24
N LEU A 48 9.04 -0.75 -3.53
CA LEU A 48 7.92 -0.56 -4.45
C LEU A 48 6.74 -1.44 -4.09
N GLU A 49 6.96 -2.74 -3.83
CA GLU A 49 5.88 -3.66 -3.45
C GLU A 49 5.25 -3.28 -2.10
N ALA A 50 6.08 -2.91 -1.11
CA ALA A 50 5.58 -2.38 0.16
C ALA A 50 4.70 -1.12 -0.05
N ALA A 51 5.14 -0.19 -0.89
CA ALA A 51 4.36 1.00 -1.21
C ALA A 51 3.05 0.65 -1.94
N ARG A 52 3.07 -0.31 -2.88
CA ARG A 52 1.87 -0.76 -3.60
C ARG A 52 0.84 -1.38 -2.66
N ALA A 53 1.30 -2.06 -1.61
CA ALA A 53 0.44 -2.63 -0.59
C ALA A 53 -0.18 -1.55 0.31
N THR A 54 0.55 -0.51 0.72
CA THR A 54 0.07 0.43 1.75
C THR A 54 -0.47 1.76 1.22
N VAL A 55 -0.22 2.11 -0.04
CA VAL A 55 -0.66 3.38 -0.66
C VAL A 55 -1.96 3.15 -1.44
N LEU A 56 -2.89 4.11 -1.40
CA LEU A 56 -4.11 4.03 -2.19
C LEU A 56 -3.77 4.01 -3.69
N ARG A 57 -4.20 2.94 -4.37
CA ARG A 57 -4.03 2.77 -5.82
C ARG A 57 -5.31 3.03 -6.60
N ALA A 58 -6.46 2.96 -5.95
CA ALA A 58 -7.72 3.42 -6.53
C ALA A 58 -7.60 4.87 -7.01
N HIS A 59 -8.13 5.17 -8.18
CA HIS A 59 -8.08 6.51 -8.74
C HIS A 59 -9.18 7.38 -8.11
N LEU A 60 -8.80 8.57 -7.65
CA LEU A 60 -9.76 9.56 -7.19
C LEU A 60 -10.39 10.25 -8.39
N SER A 61 -11.72 10.29 -8.43
CA SER A 61 -12.50 11.05 -9.41
C SER A 61 -13.38 12.06 -8.69
N VAL A 62 -13.71 13.14 -9.38
CA VAL A 62 -14.62 14.17 -8.84
C VAL A 62 -16.10 13.84 -9.10
N GLN A 63 -16.37 12.88 -9.99
CA GLN A 63 -17.71 12.54 -10.46
C GLN A 63 -17.89 11.03 -10.53
N LEU A 64 -19.14 10.61 -10.30
CA LEU A 64 -19.62 9.28 -10.64
C LEU A 64 -19.64 9.12 -12.16
N ARG A 65 -19.25 7.94 -12.63
CA ARG A 65 -19.35 7.51 -14.02
C ARG A 65 -20.33 6.36 -14.10
N VAL A 66 -21.35 6.50 -14.94
CA VAL A 66 -22.47 5.54 -15.00
C VAL A 66 -22.02 4.21 -15.62
N GLU A 67 -20.97 4.25 -16.43
CA GLU A 67 -20.37 3.08 -17.05
C GLU A 67 -19.51 2.24 -16.10
N ASP A 68 -19.03 2.82 -15.00
CA ASP A 68 -18.22 2.11 -14.02
C ASP A 68 -19.12 1.21 -13.16
N LEU A 69 -18.68 -0.02 -12.90
CA LEU A 69 -19.46 -1.00 -12.15
C LEU A 69 -19.37 -0.71 -10.64
N PRO A 70 -20.48 -0.44 -9.94
CA PRO A 70 -20.44 -0.14 -8.52
C PRO A 70 -20.05 -1.40 -7.71
N THR A 71 -19.12 -1.25 -6.78
CA THR A 71 -18.72 -2.28 -5.81
C THR A 71 -18.94 -1.79 -4.37
N ALA A 72 -18.56 -2.61 -3.38
CA ALA A 72 -18.77 -2.25 -1.97
C ALA A 72 -18.06 -0.94 -1.56
N VAL A 73 -16.83 -0.72 -2.04
CA VAL A 73 -15.98 0.39 -1.56
C VAL A 73 -15.58 1.40 -2.65
N ALA A 74 -15.76 1.08 -3.93
CA ALA A 74 -15.39 1.90 -5.08
C ALA A 74 -16.20 1.48 -6.32
N ASP A 75 -16.14 2.22 -7.42
CA ASP A 75 -16.56 1.69 -8.73
C ASP A 75 -15.39 0.98 -9.41
N CYS A 76 -15.67 0.09 -10.36
CA CYS A 76 -14.68 -0.69 -11.11
C CYS A 76 -14.83 -0.44 -12.61
N VAL A 77 -13.73 -0.04 -13.26
CA VAL A 77 -13.74 0.22 -14.72
C VAL A 77 -13.50 -1.03 -15.56
N ASP A 78 -12.92 -2.08 -14.98
CA ASP A 78 -12.57 -3.31 -15.71
C ASP A 78 -12.51 -4.50 -14.74
N PHE A 79 -13.66 -5.14 -14.57
CA PHE A 79 -13.84 -6.32 -13.73
C PHE A 79 -13.21 -7.58 -14.33
N ALA A 80 -13.12 -7.65 -15.67
CA ALA A 80 -12.61 -8.81 -16.40
C ALA A 80 -11.07 -8.89 -16.36
N HIS A 81 -10.38 -7.75 -16.28
CA HIS A 81 -8.91 -7.70 -16.30
C HIS A 81 -8.33 -7.11 -15.00
N SER A 82 -8.72 -7.67 -13.86
CA SER A 82 -8.16 -7.25 -12.57
C SER A 82 -6.69 -7.66 -12.43
N PRO A 83 -5.78 -6.73 -12.10
CA PRO A 83 -4.38 -7.07 -11.83
C PRO A 83 -4.19 -7.81 -10.50
N LEU A 84 -5.22 -7.89 -9.65
CA LEU A 84 -5.16 -8.55 -8.35
C LEU A 84 -5.36 -10.07 -8.46
N THR A 85 -6.06 -10.52 -9.50
CA THR A 85 -6.31 -11.94 -9.77
C THR A 85 -5.94 -12.25 -11.22
N PRO A 86 -4.65 -12.19 -11.59
CA PRO A 86 -4.23 -12.39 -12.97
C PRO A 86 -4.56 -13.80 -13.45
N GLY A 87 -5.07 -13.92 -14.66
CA GLY A 87 -5.40 -15.20 -15.29
C GLY A 87 -6.78 -15.77 -14.96
N THR A 88 -7.60 -15.05 -14.19
CA THR A 88 -9.03 -15.39 -14.01
C THR A 88 -9.89 -14.67 -15.05
N GLU A 89 -11.08 -15.21 -15.33
CA GLU A 89 -12.04 -14.56 -16.24
C GLU A 89 -12.66 -13.28 -15.63
N SER A 90 -12.59 -13.14 -14.31
CA SER A 90 -13.15 -12.02 -13.56
C SER A 90 -12.44 -11.82 -12.22
N CYS A 91 -12.54 -10.62 -11.65
CA CYS A 91 -11.94 -10.29 -10.36
C CYS A 91 -12.53 -11.16 -9.23
N GLN A 92 -11.67 -11.93 -8.57
CA GLN A 92 -12.02 -12.75 -7.39
C GLN A 92 -11.44 -12.18 -6.08
N ALA A 93 -10.92 -10.95 -6.14
CA ALA A 93 -10.35 -10.30 -4.96
C ALA A 93 -11.44 -9.82 -4.01
N SER A 94 -11.15 -9.87 -2.71
CA SER A 94 -11.96 -9.18 -1.69
C SER A 94 -12.18 -7.72 -2.07
N PHE A 95 -13.37 -7.20 -1.80
CA PHE A 95 -13.66 -5.78 -2.04
C PHE A 95 -12.76 -4.84 -1.22
N LEU A 96 -12.17 -5.28 -0.10
CA LEU A 96 -11.16 -4.49 0.63
C LEU A 96 -9.95 -4.15 -0.24
N LEU A 97 -9.60 -5.03 -1.19
CA LEU A 97 -8.48 -4.86 -2.11
C LEU A 97 -8.80 -3.89 -3.25
N CYS A 98 -10.05 -3.46 -3.45
CA CYS A 98 -10.36 -2.39 -4.41
C CYS A 98 -9.58 -1.10 -4.10
N THR A 99 -9.22 -0.84 -2.83
CA THR A 99 -8.33 0.29 -2.46
C THR A 99 -6.90 0.16 -3.00
N ALA A 100 -6.45 -1.07 -3.30
CA ALA A 100 -5.17 -1.41 -3.90
C ALA A 100 -5.24 -1.64 -5.43
N CYS A 101 -6.43 -1.56 -6.04
CA CYS A 101 -6.63 -1.85 -7.46
C CYS A 101 -6.59 -0.56 -8.31
N PRO A 102 -5.79 -0.49 -9.39
CA PRO A 102 -5.84 0.64 -10.33
C PRO A 102 -7.12 0.69 -11.18
N ASN A 103 -7.90 -0.40 -11.25
CA ASN A 103 -9.21 -0.39 -11.92
C ASN A 103 -10.29 0.28 -11.07
N ALA A 104 -10.03 0.52 -9.77
CA ALA A 104 -11.00 1.13 -8.88
C ALA A 104 -11.09 2.66 -9.05
N ARG A 105 -12.29 3.20 -8.84
CA ARG A 105 -12.62 4.62 -8.87
C ARG A 105 -13.30 5.03 -7.59
N VAL A 106 -12.74 6.02 -6.91
CA VAL A 106 -13.30 6.59 -5.68
C VAL A 106 -13.74 8.01 -5.98
N HIS A 107 -15.05 8.20 -6.02
CA HIS A 107 -15.69 9.51 -6.14
C HIS A 107 -16.35 9.93 -4.79
N PRO A 108 -16.83 11.18 -4.65
CA PRO A 108 -17.36 11.69 -3.38
C PRO A 108 -18.49 10.89 -2.73
N GLY A 109 -19.26 10.12 -3.49
CA GLY A 109 -20.32 9.23 -2.98
C GLY A 109 -19.79 7.98 -2.26
N HIS A 110 -18.48 7.72 -2.33
CA HIS A 110 -17.81 6.67 -1.56
C HIS A 110 -17.18 7.20 -0.28
N HIS A 111 -17.00 8.51 -0.14
CA HIS A 111 -16.25 9.05 1.00
C HIS A 111 -16.87 8.69 2.35
N PRO A 112 -18.20 8.78 2.57
CA PRO A 112 -18.77 8.48 3.88
C PRO A 112 -18.56 7.01 4.28
N ARG A 113 -18.92 6.05 3.42
CA ARG A 113 -18.62 4.63 3.68
C ARG A 113 -17.13 4.32 3.88
N LEU A 114 -16.23 4.94 3.13
CA LEU A 114 -14.77 4.73 3.27
C LEU A 114 -14.24 5.31 4.57
N ALA A 115 -14.75 6.46 5.00
CA ALA A 115 -14.41 7.07 6.28
C ALA A 115 -14.95 6.25 7.46
N HIS A 116 -16.13 5.62 7.29
CA HIS A 116 -16.67 4.68 8.26
C HIS A 116 -15.85 3.40 8.33
N LEU A 117 -15.49 2.81 7.19
CA LEU A 117 -14.64 1.63 7.09
C LEU A 117 -13.28 1.84 7.77
N HIS A 118 -12.64 2.99 7.55
CA HIS A 118 -11.38 3.33 8.22
C HIS A 118 -11.52 3.31 9.75
N ARG A 119 -12.58 3.91 10.28
CA ARG A 119 -12.87 3.90 11.72
C ARG A 119 -13.15 2.48 12.23
N ALA A 120 -13.90 1.68 11.45
CA ALA A 120 -14.21 0.30 11.81
C ALA A 120 -12.92 -0.54 11.92
N ILE A 121 -12.05 -0.49 10.91
CA ILE A 121 -10.74 -1.17 10.93
C ILE A 121 -9.89 -0.67 12.10
N ALA A 122 -9.81 0.65 12.33
CA ALA A 122 -9.05 1.21 13.45
C ALA A 122 -9.51 0.68 14.81
N SER A 123 -10.81 0.42 14.97
CA SER A 123 -11.37 -0.11 16.22
C SER A 123 -10.97 -1.56 16.51
N LEU A 124 -10.49 -2.30 15.51
CA LEU A 124 -9.95 -3.65 15.69
C LEU A 124 -8.54 -3.65 16.30
N ARG A 125 -7.76 -2.59 16.08
CA ARG A 125 -6.35 -2.53 16.52
C ARG A 125 -6.12 -2.89 18.00
N PRO A 126 -6.87 -2.34 18.98
CA PRO A 126 -6.62 -2.64 20.39
C PRO A 126 -7.08 -4.04 20.83
N VAL A 127 -7.83 -4.77 20.01
CA VAL A 127 -8.42 -6.08 20.38
C VAL A 127 -7.80 -7.25 19.62
N LEU A 128 -7.08 -7.01 18.53
CA LEU A 128 -6.42 -8.04 17.75
C LEU A 128 -4.97 -8.27 18.18
N PRO A 129 -4.47 -9.52 18.15
CA PRO A 129 -3.04 -9.79 18.22
C PRO A 129 -2.27 -9.06 17.10
N ASP A 130 -1.05 -8.60 17.39
CA ASP A 130 -0.22 -7.89 16.42
C ASP A 130 -0.04 -8.67 15.11
N ALA A 131 0.21 -9.98 15.19
CA ALA A 131 0.39 -10.81 14.01
C ALA A 131 -0.85 -10.82 13.08
N VAL A 132 -2.06 -10.81 13.65
CA VAL A 132 -3.31 -10.77 12.88
C VAL A 132 -3.51 -9.39 12.27
N TRP A 133 -3.24 -8.33 13.04
CA TRP A 133 -3.31 -6.95 12.54
C TRP A 133 -2.38 -6.75 11.35
N GLU A 134 -1.11 -7.13 11.49
CA GLU A 134 -0.09 -6.97 10.45
C GLU A 134 -0.44 -7.76 9.18
N ALA A 135 -0.98 -8.97 9.32
CA ALA A 135 -1.29 -9.83 8.17
C ALA A 135 -2.55 -9.41 7.41
N GLU A 136 -3.58 -8.93 8.09
CA GLU A 136 -4.92 -8.77 7.47
C GLU A 136 -5.39 -7.32 7.39
N TRP A 137 -5.07 -6.49 8.39
CA TRP A 137 -5.77 -5.21 8.60
C TRP A 137 -4.89 -3.98 8.41
N ARG A 138 -3.57 -4.12 8.59
CA ARG A 138 -2.62 -3.03 8.47
C ARG A 138 -2.65 -2.37 7.10
N ASP A 139 -2.56 -3.16 6.05
CA ASP A 139 -2.47 -2.63 4.69
C ASP A 139 -3.75 -1.90 4.24
N PRO A 140 -4.97 -2.48 4.37
CA PRO A 140 -6.20 -1.73 4.06
C PRO A 140 -6.36 -0.49 4.95
N TYR A 141 -5.95 -0.54 6.22
CA TYR A 141 -5.94 0.64 7.09
C TYR A 141 -5.03 1.75 6.53
N LEU A 142 -3.79 1.42 6.17
CA LEU A 142 -2.83 2.39 5.64
C LEU A 142 -3.27 3.00 4.30
N ARG A 143 -3.93 2.21 3.43
CA ARG A 143 -4.51 2.73 2.18
C ARG A 143 -5.63 3.74 2.44
N LEU A 144 -6.46 3.50 3.45
CA LEU A 144 -7.52 4.44 3.86
C LEU A 144 -6.96 5.67 4.57
N GLU A 145 -5.87 5.53 5.31
CA GLU A 145 -5.14 6.65 5.91
C GLU A 145 -4.47 7.52 4.82
N ASP A 146 -3.97 6.91 3.76
CA ASP A 146 -3.50 7.64 2.57
C ASP A 146 -4.65 8.37 1.86
N LEU A 147 -5.83 7.74 1.71
CA LEU A 147 -7.03 8.41 1.21
C LEU A 147 -7.40 9.62 2.08
N ARG A 148 -7.44 9.46 3.41
CA ARG A 148 -7.72 10.56 4.35
C ARG A 148 -6.78 11.74 4.12
N ARG A 149 -5.48 11.48 3.99
CA ARG A 149 -4.47 12.52 3.72
C ARG A 149 -4.69 13.22 2.38
N ARG A 150 -5.07 12.49 1.32
CA ARG A 150 -5.36 13.06 -0.01
C ARG A 150 -6.63 13.91 -0.03
N LEU A 151 -7.67 13.52 0.70
CA LEU A 151 -8.93 14.27 0.79
C LEU A 151 -8.83 15.50 1.70
N GLY A 152 -7.96 15.43 2.72
CA GLY A 152 -7.82 16.46 3.73
C GLY A 152 -8.84 16.33 4.86
N GLU A 153 -8.46 16.85 6.03
CA GLU A 153 -9.18 16.62 7.29
C GLU A 153 -10.62 17.12 7.26
N THR A 154 -10.88 18.31 6.72
CA THR A 154 -12.23 18.89 6.64
C THR A 154 -13.18 18.03 5.80
N ALA A 155 -12.72 17.54 4.65
CA ALA A 155 -13.52 16.69 3.78
C ALA A 155 -13.78 15.33 4.43
N TRP A 156 -12.78 14.79 5.12
CA TRP A 156 -12.90 13.53 5.86
C TRP A 156 -13.89 13.61 7.02
N GLN A 157 -13.82 14.64 7.85
CA GLN A 157 -14.75 14.84 8.95
C GLN A 157 -16.19 15.00 8.45
N ARG A 158 -16.39 15.72 7.33
CA ARG A 158 -17.70 15.82 6.69
C ARG A 158 -18.20 14.45 6.25
N ALA A 159 -17.34 13.65 5.60
CA ALA A 159 -17.70 12.30 5.18
C ALA A 159 -18.10 11.43 6.37
N GLN A 160 -17.39 11.51 7.50
CA GLN A 160 -17.76 10.80 8.74
C GLN A 160 -19.11 11.26 9.31
N ALA A 161 -19.46 12.54 9.16
CA ALA A 161 -20.73 13.07 9.66
C ALA A 161 -21.92 12.70 8.77
N THR A 162 -21.70 12.34 7.50
CA THR A 162 -22.76 12.06 6.52
C THR A 162 -22.99 10.57 6.26
N VAL A 163 -22.40 9.68 7.06
CA VAL A 163 -22.54 8.22 6.89
C VAL A 163 -24.00 7.80 7.07
N THR A 164 -24.55 7.09 6.08
CA THR A 164 -25.94 6.60 6.11
C THR A 164 -26.06 5.24 6.81
N ALA A 165 -27.30 4.77 7.03
CA ALA A 165 -27.53 3.45 7.61
C ALA A 165 -27.13 2.34 6.62
N GLU A 166 -27.40 2.53 5.33
CA GLU A 166 -27.04 1.61 4.25
C GLU A 166 -25.52 1.44 4.17
N GLU A 167 -24.77 2.54 4.27
CA GLU A 167 -23.31 2.49 4.27
C GLU A 167 -22.74 1.78 5.50
N ARG A 168 -23.36 1.95 6.68
CA ARG A 168 -22.99 1.19 7.89
C ARG A 168 -23.21 -0.30 7.69
N THR A 169 -24.37 -0.70 7.18
CA THR A 169 -24.70 -2.10 6.91
C THR A 169 -23.75 -2.71 5.88
N LEU A 170 -23.43 -1.98 4.82
CA LEU A 170 -22.50 -2.43 3.79
C LEU A 170 -21.08 -2.66 4.35
N VAL A 171 -20.58 -1.71 5.15
CA VAL A 171 -19.28 -1.85 5.83
C VAL A 171 -19.30 -3.02 6.81
N GLU A 172 -20.37 -3.21 7.57
CA GLU A 172 -20.48 -4.35 8.49
C GLU A 172 -20.45 -5.69 7.74
N ALA A 173 -21.16 -5.81 6.63
CA ALA A 173 -21.13 -7.01 5.78
C ALA A 173 -19.74 -7.26 5.20
N LEU A 174 -19.06 -6.20 4.73
CA LEU A 174 -17.68 -6.27 4.24
C LEU A 174 -16.71 -6.76 5.32
N MET A 175 -16.78 -6.17 6.52
CA MET A 175 -15.90 -6.51 7.63
C MET A 175 -16.10 -7.94 8.13
N LYS A 176 -17.28 -8.53 7.93
CA LYS A 176 -17.58 -9.94 8.22
C LYS A 176 -17.20 -10.90 7.10
N GLY A 177 -16.66 -10.40 5.99
CA GLY A 177 -16.34 -11.20 4.80
C GLY A 177 -17.57 -11.69 4.03
N HIS A 178 -18.77 -11.18 4.33
CA HIS A 178 -20.01 -11.63 3.67
C HIS A 178 -20.15 -11.16 2.22
N LEU A 179 -19.23 -10.29 1.76
CA LEU A 179 -19.23 -9.74 0.41
C LEU A 179 -18.07 -10.28 -0.44
N ASP A 180 -17.16 -11.06 0.15
CA ASP A 180 -16.06 -11.65 -0.62
C ASP A 180 -16.62 -12.82 -1.48
N PRO A 181 -16.11 -13.02 -2.71
CA PRO A 181 -16.62 -14.02 -3.65
C PRO A 181 -16.36 -15.48 -3.22
#